data_AF-A0A3N5GW67-F1
#
_entry.id   AF-A0A3N5GW67-F1
#
_cell.length_a   1.000
_cell.length_b   1.000
_cell.length_c   1.000
_cell.angle_alpha   90.00
_cell.angle_beta   90.00
_cell.angle_gamma   90.00
#
_symmetry.space_group_name_H-M   'P 1'
#
loop_
_entity.id
_entity.type
_entity.pdbx_description
1 polymer ?
#
loop_
_entity_poly.entity_id
_entity_poly.type
_entity_poly.pdbx_seq_one_letter_code
_entity_poly.pdbx_strand_id
1 'polypeptide(L)'
;MKRLIIGMTAAMALALTGTARADDTKTTESKTTVKHSEDGTGSVKSEKKAKSDPKGGMNATTDSSTYSKDVDKNTMGGTTTKVEKKAKHDAPGMASDSKLESKETIEKDASGNVVKHEKSGPDGKTVEVK
;
A
#
# COMPACT_ATOMS: atom_id res chain seq x y z
N MET A 1 26.86 -21.90 -19.17
CA MET A 1 26.89 -20.74 -18.26
C MET A 1 25.49 -20.17 -18.13
N LYS A 2 24.76 -20.45 -17.05
CA LYS A 2 23.40 -19.93 -16.81
C LYS A 2 23.53 -18.67 -15.94
N ARG A 3 23.20 -17.50 -16.49
CA ARG A 3 23.21 -16.23 -15.77
C ARG A 3 21.92 -16.10 -14.96
N LEU A 4 22.04 -16.20 -13.64
CA LEU A 4 20.96 -16.00 -12.68
C LEU A 4 20.82 -14.49 -12.48
N ILE A 5 19.85 -13.86 -13.15
CA ILE A 5 19.50 -12.46 -12.92
C ILE A 5 18.71 -12.43 -11.60
N ILE A 6 19.46 -12.33 -10.50
CA ILE A 6 18.93 -12.03 -9.18
C ILE A 6 18.47 -10.57 -9.25
N GLY A 7 17.21 -10.39 -9.64
CA GLY A 7 16.53 -9.10 -9.67
C GLY A 7 16.53 -8.48 -8.29
N MET A 8 17.30 -7.41 -8.18
CA MET A 8 17.56 -6.52 -7.05
C MET A 8 16.26 -5.93 -6.44
N THR A 9 15.43 -6.75 -5.82
CA THR A 9 14.13 -6.36 -5.25
C THR A 9 14.06 -6.55 -3.73
N ALA A 10 15.22 -6.67 -3.07
CA ALA A 10 15.33 -6.91 -1.63
C ALA A 10 15.66 -5.65 -0.80
N ALA A 11 15.64 -4.45 -1.38
CA ALA A 11 16.10 -3.23 -0.73
C ALA A 11 14.99 -2.18 -0.56
N MET A 12 13.91 -2.51 0.17
CA MET A 12 13.03 -1.47 0.73
C MET A 12 12.22 -1.93 1.96
N ALA A 13 12.73 -2.89 2.73
CA ALA A 13 12.09 -3.35 3.98
C ALA A 13 12.66 -2.68 5.26
N LEU A 14 13.56 -1.70 5.14
CA LEU A 14 14.35 -1.21 6.28
C LEU A 14 14.27 0.31 6.45
N ALA A 15 13.10 0.88 6.77
CA ALA A 15 13.01 2.25 7.33
C ALA A 15 11.61 2.59 7.88
N LEU A 16 11.03 1.78 8.77
CA LEU A 16 9.84 2.21 9.52
C LEU A 16 9.87 1.86 11.02
N THR A 17 11.05 1.65 11.60
CA THR A 17 11.23 1.72 13.06
C THR A 17 11.36 3.19 13.47
N GLY A 18 10.26 3.93 13.36
CA GLY A 18 10.15 5.25 13.97
C GLY A 18 10.11 5.09 15.49
N THR A 19 11.02 5.77 16.17
CA THR A 19 11.09 5.87 17.64
C THR A 19 9.74 6.36 18.18
N ALA A 20 8.93 5.46 18.73
CA ALA A 20 7.73 5.83 19.47
C ALA A 20 8.17 6.43 20.82
N ARG A 21 8.19 7.77 20.92
CA ARG A 21 7.91 8.39 22.21
C ARG A 21 6.45 8.04 22.51
N ALA A 22 6.22 7.22 23.53
CA ALA A 22 4.89 6.95 24.04
C ALA A 22 4.31 8.26 24.56
N ASP A 23 3.51 8.91 23.72
CA ASP A 23 2.56 9.92 24.14
C ASP A 23 1.28 9.13 24.42
N ASP A 24 0.89 9.00 25.69
CA ASP A 24 -0.23 8.17 26.13
C ASP A 24 -1.58 8.60 25.51
N THR A 25 -1.62 9.76 24.86
CA THR A 25 -2.77 10.27 24.12
C THR A 25 -2.84 9.77 22.67
N LYS A 26 -1.79 9.10 22.15
CA LYS A 26 -1.70 8.67 20.76
C LYS A 26 -1.25 7.22 20.65
N THR A 27 -2.16 6.36 20.20
CA THR A 27 -1.85 4.97 19.89
C THR A 27 -1.70 4.82 18.38
N THR A 28 -0.60 4.23 17.93
CA THR A 28 -0.42 3.84 16.53
C THR A 28 -0.14 2.36 16.44
N GLU A 29 -0.96 1.66 15.68
CA GLU A 29 -0.78 0.25 15.35
C GLU A 29 -0.45 0.14 13.86
N SER A 30 0.53 -0.70 13.54
CA SER A 30 0.88 -1.01 12.15
C SER A 30 1.08 -2.51 12.00
N LYS A 31 0.49 -3.08 10.95
CA LYS A 31 0.65 -4.48 10.58
C LYS A 31 1.07 -4.54 9.12
N THR A 32 2.15 -5.27 8.84
CA THR A 32 2.58 -5.57 7.47
C THR A 32 2.58 -7.08 7.27
N THR A 33 2.04 -7.52 6.15
CA THR A 33 2.05 -8.91 5.71
C THR A 33 2.68 -8.97 4.34
N VAL A 34 3.64 -9.87 4.17
CA VAL A 34 4.32 -10.12 2.90
C VAL A 34 4.12 -11.58 2.54
N LYS A 35 3.71 -11.83 1.29
CA LYS A 35 3.60 -13.17 0.71
C LYS A 35 4.52 -13.24 -0.49
N HIS A 36 5.32 -14.29 -0.55
CA HIS A 36 6.18 -14.59 -1.69
C HIS A 36 5.67 -15.84 -2.38
N SER A 37 5.64 -15.79 -3.70
CA SER A 37 5.35 -16.93 -4.57
C SER A 37 6.65 -17.56 -5.04
N GLU A 38 6.66 -18.86 -5.29
CA GLU A 38 7.85 -19.60 -5.77
C GLU A 38 8.39 -19.08 -7.11
N ASP A 39 7.51 -18.44 -7.88
CA ASP A 39 7.79 -17.94 -9.22
C ASP A 39 8.38 -16.51 -9.22
N GLY A 40 8.73 -15.99 -8.04
CA GLY A 40 9.32 -14.67 -7.83
C GLY A 40 8.29 -13.53 -7.69
N THR A 41 7.00 -13.83 -7.82
CA THR A 41 5.91 -12.87 -7.59
C THR A 41 5.50 -12.81 -6.13
N GLY A 42 4.48 -12.01 -5.79
CA GLY A 42 4.02 -11.91 -4.42
C GLY A 42 3.18 -10.68 -4.12
N SER A 43 2.83 -10.54 -2.85
CA SER A 43 2.04 -9.42 -2.37
C SER A 43 2.54 -8.84 -1.06
N VAL A 44 2.30 -7.54 -0.90
CA VAL A 44 2.56 -6.78 0.31
C VAL A 44 1.28 -6.07 0.70
N LYS A 45 0.83 -6.27 1.93
CA LYS A 45 -0.26 -5.52 2.53
C LYS A 45 0.20 -4.88 3.83
N SER A 46 0.02 -3.57 3.95
CA SER A 46 0.30 -2.80 5.15
C SER A 46 -0.96 -2.07 5.60
N GLU A 47 -1.30 -2.22 6.86
CA GLU A 47 -2.41 -1.55 7.52
C GLU A 47 -1.84 -0.73 8.66
N LYS A 48 -2.21 0.55 8.72
CA LYS A 48 -1.83 1.45 9.81
C LYS A 48 -3.09 2.08 10.37
N LYS A 49 -3.24 2.03 11.68
CA LYS A 49 -4.32 2.69 12.42
C LYS A 49 -3.70 3.59 13.46
N ALA A 50 -4.07 4.86 13.47
CA ALA A 50 -3.69 5.81 14.50
C ALA A 50 -4.94 6.29 15.20
N LYS A 51 -4.91 6.31 16.53
CA LYS A 51 -5.95 6.88 17.37
C LYS A 51 -5.35 8.03 18.17
N SER A 52 -6.03 9.17 18.16
CA SER A 52 -5.63 10.33 18.96
C SER A 52 -6.75 10.67 19.93
N ASP A 53 -6.41 10.71 21.23
CA ASP A 53 -7.30 11.12 22.32
C ASP A 53 -6.57 12.16 23.19
N PRO A 54 -6.56 13.43 22.76
CA PRO A 54 -5.74 14.46 23.41
C PRO A 54 -6.19 14.81 24.85
N LYS A 55 -7.27 14.22 25.40
CA LYS A 55 -7.77 14.54 26.76
C LYS A 55 -8.40 13.36 27.54
N GLY A 56 -8.26 12.12 27.08
CA GLY A 56 -8.88 10.94 27.71
C GLY A 56 -10.41 10.95 27.68
N GLY A 57 -10.99 11.62 26.68
CA GLY A 57 -12.42 11.92 26.60
C GLY A 57 -13.01 11.56 25.24
N MET A 58 -14.34 11.53 25.15
CA MET A 58 -15.20 11.14 24.01
C MET A 58 -14.87 11.76 22.63
N ASN A 59 -13.82 12.58 22.49
CA ASN A 59 -13.38 13.25 21.28
C ASN A 59 -12.18 12.57 20.60
N ALA A 60 -12.17 11.24 20.56
CA ALA A 60 -11.09 10.49 19.90
C ALA A 60 -11.26 10.51 18.37
N THR A 61 -10.19 10.83 17.65
CA THR A 61 -10.13 10.63 16.19
C THR A 61 -9.44 9.32 15.87
N THR A 62 -9.86 8.69 14.76
CA THR A 62 -9.20 7.49 14.22
C THR A 62 -8.83 7.71 12.77
N ASP A 63 -7.54 7.60 12.48
CA ASP A 63 -7.01 7.54 11.13
C ASP A 63 -6.70 6.09 10.79
N SER A 64 -7.16 5.63 9.64
CA SER A 64 -6.76 4.33 9.11
C SER A 64 -6.22 4.47 7.70
N SER A 65 -5.17 3.74 7.39
CA SER A 65 -4.61 3.66 6.05
C SER A 65 -4.25 2.23 5.70
N THR A 66 -4.49 1.87 4.45
CA THR A 66 -4.13 0.57 3.89
C THR A 66 -3.35 0.81 2.61
N TYR A 67 -2.25 0.10 2.49
CA TYR A 67 -1.47 -0.04 1.27
C TYR A 67 -1.46 -1.51 0.90
N SER A 68 -1.86 -1.83 -0.33
CA SER A 68 -1.74 -3.16 -0.89
C SER A 68 -0.99 -3.07 -2.21
N LYS A 69 -0.06 -3.99 -2.42
CA LYS A 69 0.60 -4.20 -3.71
C LYS A 69 0.60 -5.68 -4.01
N ASP A 70 0.02 -6.04 -5.14
CA ASP A 70 0.01 -7.39 -5.67
C ASP A 70 0.78 -7.39 -6.99
N VAL A 71 1.67 -8.35 -7.15
CA VAL A 71 2.42 -8.59 -8.39
C VAL A 71 2.11 -10.00 -8.82
N ASP A 72 1.62 -10.17 -10.04
CA ASP A 72 1.29 -11.46 -10.65
C ASP A 72 1.96 -11.58 -12.03
N LYS A 73 2.14 -12.80 -12.52
CA LYS A 73 2.51 -13.02 -13.92
C LYS A 73 1.33 -12.72 -14.84
N ASN A 74 1.61 -12.15 -16.00
CA ASN A 74 0.60 -11.92 -17.02
C ASN A 74 0.74 -12.88 -18.21
N THR A 75 -0.27 -12.85 -19.09
CA THR A 75 -0.34 -13.71 -20.28
C THR A 75 0.73 -13.39 -21.33
N MET A 76 1.39 -12.23 -21.23
CA MET A 76 2.48 -11.79 -22.12
C MET A 76 3.86 -12.29 -21.64
N GLY A 77 3.91 -13.10 -20.57
CA GLY A 77 5.16 -13.60 -19.98
C GLY A 77 5.89 -12.58 -19.10
N GLY A 78 5.30 -11.40 -18.87
CA GLY A 78 5.78 -10.38 -17.96
C GLY A 78 4.99 -10.35 -16.64
N THR A 79 4.77 -9.15 -16.09
CA THR A 79 4.10 -8.98 -14.79
C THR A 79 3.00 -7.94 -14.83
N THR A 80 1.96 -8.15 -14.02
CA THR A 80 0.95 -7.15 -13.69
C THR A 80 1.13 -6.76 -12.23
N THR A 81 1.37 -5.47 -11.98
CA THR A 81 1.44 -4.88 -10.64
C THR A 81 0.15 -4.11 -10.39
N LYS A 82 -0.57 -4.45 -9.33
CA LYS A 82 -1.73 -3.71 -8.84
C LYS A 82 -1.38 -3.08 -7.50
N VAL A 83 -1.60 -1.79 -7.37
CA VAL A 83 -1.41 -1.03 -6.13
C VAL A 83 -2.75 -0.43 -5.73
N GLU A 84 -3.13 -0.62 -4.47
CA GLU A 84 -4.31 0.01 -3.88
C GLU A 84 -3.89 0.77 -2.62
N LYS A 85 -4.29 2.03 -2.52
CA LYS A 85 -4.11 2.87 -1.34
C LYS A 85 -5.46 3.34 -0.85
N LYS A 86 -5.75 3.12 0.43
CA LYS A 86 -6.95 3.60 1.11
C LYS A 86 -6.53 4.41 2.32
N ALA A 87 -7.22 5.52 2.56
CA ALA A 87 -7.12 6.29 3.79
C ALA A 87 -8.52 6.68 4.26
N LYS A 88 -8.74 6.66 5.56
CA LYS A 88 -9.97 7.13 6.20
C LYS A 88 -9.66 7.91 7.46
N HIS A 89 -10.43 8.97 7.67
CA HIS A 89 -10.46 9.73 8.91
C HIS A 89 -11.86 9.60 9.51
N ASP A 90 -11.92 9.21 10.78
CA ASP A 90 -13.14 9.14 11.58
C ASP A 90 -13.02 10.12 12.76
N ALA A 91 -13.91 11.11 12.78
CA ALA A 91 -14.05 12.05 13.88
C ALA A 91 -15.16 11.59 14.85
N PRO A 92 -15.19 12.08 16.10
CA PRO A 92 -16.23 11.75 17.06
C PRO A 92 -17.63 12.02 16.49
N GLY A 93 -18.51 11.02 16.54
CA GLY A 93 -19.87 11.15 16.02
C GLY A 93 -19.99 11.20 14.49
N MET A 94 -18.89 11.13 13.73
CA MET A 94 -18.88 11.15 12.28
C MET A 94 -18.08 9.96 11.73
N ALA A 95 -18.80 8.90 11.36
CA ALA A 95 -18.20 7.74 10.69
C ALA A 95 -17.80 8.12 9.25
N SER A 96 -16.53 7.89 8.91
CA SER A 96 -15.93 8.17 7.60
C SER A 96 -16.07 9.63 7.17
N ASP A 97 -15.66 10.54 8.06
CA ASP A 97 -15.58 11.99 7.80
C ASP A 97 -14.78 12.30 6.53
N SER A 98 -13.70 11.54 6.30
CA SER A 98 -12.98 11.56 5.03
C SER A 98 -12.59 10.16 4.58
N LYS A 99 -12.71 9.89 3.29
CA LYS A 99 -12.24 8.66 2.66
C LYS A 99 -11.53 8.97 1.34
N LEU A 100 -10.33 8.41 1.19
CA LEU A 100 -9.55 8.45 -0.05
C LEU A 100 -9.25 7.03 -0.50
N GLU A 101 -9.40 6.77 -1.79
CA GLU A 101 -9.05 5.49 -2.42
C GLU A 101 -8.38 5.77 -3.76
N SER A 102 -7.19 5.23 -3.99
CA SER A 102 -6.50 5.34 -5.28
C SER A 102 -5.99 3.98 -5.72
N LYS A 103 -6.09 3.67 -7.01
CA LYS A 103 -5.59 2.42 -7.58
C LYS A 103 -4.60 2.70 -8.69
N GLU A 104 -3.67 1.79 -8.89
CA GLU A 104 -2.70 1.87 -9.97
C GLU A 104 -2.43 0.46 -10.50
N THR A 105 -2.50 0.29 -11.81
CA THR A 105 -2.24 -0.97 -12.50
C THR A 105 -1.12 -0.73 -13.50
N ILE A 106 -0.06 -1.52 -13.42
CA ILE A 106 1.08 -1.47 -14.34
C ILE A 106 1.27 -2.86 -14.92
N GLU A 107 1.17 -2.98 -16.24
CA GLU A 107 1.50 -4.20 -16.96
C GLU A 107 2.83 -4.05 -17.67
N LYS A 108 3.68 -5.06 -17.51
CA LYS A 108 4.97 -5.16 -18.18
C LYS A 108 5.00 -6.38 -19.08
N ASP A 109 5.65 -6.26 -20.23
CA ASP A 109 5.94 -7.40 -21.11
C ASP A 109 7.06 -8.30 -20.53
N ALA A 110 7.37 -9.40 -21.22
CA ALA A 110 8.45 -10.32 -20.84
C ALA A 110 9.85 -9.68 -20.85
N SER A 111 10.02 -8.55 -21.55
CA SER A 111 11.27 -7.78 -21.59
C SER A 111 11.36 -6.77 -20.44
N GLY A 112 10.28 -6.58 -19.68
CA GLY A 112 10.17 -5.63 -18.58
C GLY A 112 9.69 -4.23 -18.99
N ASN A 113 9.30 -4.02 -20.25
CA ASN A 113 8.77 -2.74 -20.72
C ASN A 113 7.33 -2.56 -20.26
N VAL A 114 6.97 -1.34 -19.86
CA VAL A 114 5.58 -1.01 -19.53
C VAL A 114 4.76 -0.96 -20.81
N VAL A 115 3.75 -1.81 -20.89
CA VAL A 115 2.81 -1.86 -22.01
C VAL A 115 1.45 -1.28 -21.65
N LYS A 116 1.16 -1.14 -20.36
CA LYS A 116 -0.03 -0.50 -19.85
C LYS A 116 0.23 0.11 -18.49
N HIS A 117 -0.20 1.35 -18.28
CA HIS A 117 -0.15 2.01 -16.98
C HIS A 117 -1.44 2.80 -16.77
N GLU A 118 -2.26 2.34 -15.82
CA GLU A 118 -3.50 2.99 -15.44
C GLU A 118 -3.41 3.48 -14.00
N LYS A 119 -3.91 4.68 -13.74
CA LYS A 119 -4.01 5.22 -12.39
C LYS A 119 -5.39 5.80 -12.18
N SER A 120 -6.03 5.42 -11.08
CA SER A 120 -7.28 6.01 -10.62
C SER A 120 -7.09 6.86 -9.37
N GLY A 121 -7.57 8.09 -9.45
CA GLY A 121 -7.57 9.04 -8.35
C GLY A 121 -8.69 8.80 -7.33
N PRO A 122 -8.70 9.57 -6.24
CA PRO A 122 -9.77 9.54 -5.24
C PRO A 122 -11.14 9.94 -5.77
N ASP A 123 -11.20 10.62 -6.92
CA ASP A 123 -12.40 10.95 -7.66
C ASP A 123 -12.92 9.78 -8.53
N GLY A 124 -12.25 8.63 -8.50
CA GLY A 124 -12.63 7.42 -9.24
C GLY A 124 -12.30 7.48 -10.74
N LYS A 125 -11.75 8.60 -11.23
CA LYS A 125 -11.34 8.74 -12.62
C LYS A 125 -10.06 7.97 -12.87
N THR A 126 -10.10 7.04 -13.83
CA THR A 126 -8.92 6.33 -14.32
C THR A 126 -8.33 7.08 -15.49
N VAL A 127 -7.03 7.32 -15.44
CA VAL A 127 -6.23 7.87 -16.54
C VAL A 127 -5.16 6.87 -16.94
N GLU A 128 -4.95 6.73 -18.24
CA GLU A 128 -3.78 6.06 -18.77
C GLU A 128 -2.58 7.00 -18.63
N VAL A 129 -1.51 6.50 -18.04
CA VAL A 129 -0.26 7.22 -17.84
C VAL A 129 0.66 6.83 -18.99
N LYS A 130 1.08 7.82 -19.77
CA LYS A 130 2.03 7.65 -20.88
C LYS A 130 3.46 7.79 -20.41
#